data_AF-A0A4S5CKS1-F1
#
_entry.id   AF-A0A4S5CKS1-F1
#
_cell.length_a   1.000
_cell.length_b   1.000
_cell.length_c   1.000
_cell.angle_alpha   90.00
_cell.angle_beta   90.00
_cell.angle_gamma   90.00
#
_symmetry.space_group_name_H-M   'P 1'
#
loop_
_entity.id
_entity.type
_entity.pdbx_description
1 polymer ?
#
loop_
_entity_poly.entity_id
_entity_poly.type
_entity_poly.pdbx_seq_one_letter_code
_entity_poly.pdbx_strand_id
1 'polypeptide(L)' 'MQLTAEGQLAKGDKIQIVGKSKRDSQTITVKDVIAVDGHEEVIINKHRNFYFITSMVIDGTSWAKSVTKIS' A
#
# COMPACT_ATOMS: atom_id res chain seq x y z
N MET A 1 1.21 5.70 -11.49
CA MET A 1 1.80 6.73 -10.61
C MET A 1 2.49 6.04 -9.45
N GLN A 2 3.81 6.22 -9.30
CA GLN A 2 4.57 5.71 -8.16
C GLN A 2 4.14 6.43 -6.88
N LEU A 3 4.03 5.71 -5.77
CA LEU A 3 3.73 6.32 -4.47
C LEU A 3 4.95 7.11 -3.96
N THR A 4 4.75 8.39 -3.65
CA THR A 4 5.79 9.33 -3.18
C THR A 4 5.36 10.17 -1.98
N ALA A 5 4.08 10.18 -1.62
CA ALA A 5 3.53 10.85 -0.44
C ALA A 5 2.24 10.17 0.03
N GLU A 6 1.86 10.42 1.28
CA GLU A 6 0.51 10.11 1.79
C GLU A 6 -0.57 10.90 1.03
N GLY A 7 -1.80 10.41 1.02
CA GLY A 7 -2.95 11.01 0.33
C GLY A 7 -3.07 10.67 -1.16
N GLN A 8 -2.16 9.85 -1.70
CA GLN A 8 -2.13 9.49 -3.12
C GLN A 8 -2.98 8.27 -3.47
N LEU A 9 -3.42 7.51 -2.48
CA LEU A 9 -4.25 6.32 -2.65
C LEU A 9 -5.62 6.53 -2.00
N ALA A 10 -6.64 5.97 -2.65
CA ALA A 10 -8.00 5.96 -2.17
C ALA A 10 -8.61 4.56 -2.28
N LYS A 11 -9.67 4.33 -1.51
CA LYS A 11 -10.47 3.12 -1.63
C LYS A 11 -10.96 2.93 -3.08
N GLY A 12 -10.74 1.74 -3.62
CA GLY A 12 -11.10 1.40 -5.01
C GLY A 12 -9.97 1.52 -6.01
N ASP A 13 -8.86 2.21 -5.67
CA ASP A 13 -7.70 2.31 -6.55
C ASP A 13 -7.09 0.93 -6.82
N LYS A 14 -6.68 0.71 -8.07
CA LYS A 14 -5.89 -0.48 -8.42
C LYS A 14 -4.41 -0.16 -8.30
N ILE A 15 -3.71 -0.97 -7.53
CA ILE A 15 -2.29 -0.82 -7.27
C ILE A 15 -1.52 -2.08 -7.63
N GLN A 16 -0.29 -1.89 -8.10
CA GLN A 16 0.72 -2.93 -8.18
C GLN A 16 1.69 -2.76 -7.02
N ILE A 17 1.86 -3.82 -6.24
CA ILE A 17 2.78 -3.89 -5.11
C ILE A 17 3.94 -4.79 -5.52
N VAL A 18 5.17 -4.29 -5.36
CA VAL A 18 6.38 -5.10 -5.42
C VAL A 18 6.83 -5.33 -3.98
N GLY A 19 6.83 -6.58 -3.53
CA GLY A 19 7.32 -6.94 -2.20
C GLY A 19 8.83 -7.19 -2.17
N LYS A 20 9.38 -7.46 -0.97
CA LYS A 20 10.79 -7.87 -0.81
C LYS A 20 11.07 -9.25 -1.41
N SER A 21 10.05 -10.10 -1.56
CA SER A 21 10.10 -11.36 -2.30
C SER A 21 9.07 -11.39 -3.43
N LYS A 22 9.30 -12.23 -4.47
CA LYS A 22 8.33 -12.40 -5.56
C LYS A 22 6.96 -12.88 -5.08
N ARG A 23 6.89 -13.59 -3.95
CA ARG A 23 5.64 -14.11 -3.36
C ARG A 23 4.76 -13.01 -2.79
N ASP A 24 5.37 -11.90 -2.35
CA ASP A 24 4.64 -10.79 -1.72
C ASP A 24 4.16 -9.76 -2.76
N SER A 25 4.74 -9.78 -3.95
CA SER A 25 4.34 -8.96 -5.08
C SER A 25 2.97 -9.36 -5.62
N GLN A 26 2.09 -8.39 -5.82
CA GLN A 26 0.72 -8.62 -6.30
C GLN A 26 0.11 -7.36 -6.89
N THR A 27 -0.93 -7.56 -7.71
CA THR A 27 -1.81 -6.49 -8.17
C THR A 27 -3.14 -6.63 -7.44
N ILE A 28 -3.58 -5.57 -6.76
CA ILE A 28 -4.77 -5.61 -5.91
C ILE A 28 -5.52 -4.27 -5.94
N THR A 29 -6.77 -4.30 -5.47
CA THR A 29 -7.59 -3.10 -5.27
C THR A 29 -7.55 -2.70 -3.80
N VAL A 30 -7.26 -1.42 -3.53
CA VAL A 30 -7.29 -0.84 -2.20
C VAL A 30 -8.69 -0.99 -1.61
N LYS A 31 -8.78 -1.63 -0.43
CA LYS A 31 -10.04 -1.88 0.26
C LYS A 31 -10.44 -0.76 1.19
N ASP A 32 -9.45 -0.10 1.78
CA ASP A 32 -9.65 1.07 2.62
C ASP A 32 -8.35 1.87 2.75
N VAL A 33 -8.48 3.12 3.14
CA VAL A 33 -7.37 3.97 3.56
C VAL A 33 -7.80 4.63 4.87
N ILE A 34 -7.03 4.40 5.94
CA ILE A 34 -7.35 4.88 7.28
C ILE A 34 -6.13 5.60 7.87
N ALA A 35 -6.36 6.44 8.88
CA ALA A 35 -5.29 7.06 9.65
C ALA A 35 -5.18 6.38 11.01
N VAL A 36 -3.99 5.83 11.33
CA VAL A 36 -3.67 5.21 12.62
C VAL A 36 -2.40 5.86 13.15
N ASP A 37 -2.44 6.39 14.37
CA ASP A 37 -1.31 7.08 15.01
C ASP A 37 -0.65 8.18 14.15
N GLY A 38 -1.44 8.85 13.30
CA GLY A 38 -0.97 9.90 12.40
C GLY A 38 -0.34 9.40 11.10
N HIS A 39 -0.43 8.11 10.81
CA HIS A 39 0.08 7.51 9.57
C HIS A 39 -1.04 6.99 8.67
N GLU A 40 -0.86 7.13 7.36
CA GLU A 40 -1.77 6.55 6.38
C GLU A 40 -1.54 5.03 6.24
N GLU A 41 -2.53 4.25 6.65
CA GLU A 41 -2.58 2.79 6.44
C GLU A 41 -3.49 2.43 5.27
N VAL A 42 -2.92 1.73 4.29
CA VAL A 42 -3.62 1.25 3.10
C VAL A 42 -3.97 -0.22 3.30
N ILE A 43 -5.27 -0.48 3.47
CA ILE A 43 -5.78 -1.83 3.69
C ILE A 43 -6.03 -2.50 2.34
N ILE A 44 -5.43 -3.66 2.13
CA ILE A 44 -5.58 -4.46 0.89
C ILE A 44 -6.35 -5.76 1.12
N ASN A 45 -6.31 -6.32 2.35
CA ASN A 45 -7.19 -7.43 2.74
C ASN A 45 -7.49 -7.39 4.24
N LYS A 46 -8.73 -7.05 4.62
CA LYS A 46 -9.17 -6.99 6.02
C LYS A 46 -9.13 -8.36 6.72
N HIS A 47 -9.57 -9.43 6.04
CA HIS A 47 -9.66 -10.77 6.64
C HIS A 47 -8.30 -11.37 6.99
N ARG A 48 -7.26 -11.01 6.22
CA ARG A 48 -5.89 -11.48 6.43
C ARG A 48 -5.03 -10.48 7.20
N ASN A 49 -5.64 -9.40 7.71
CA ASN A 49 -4.94 -8.25 8.29
C ASN A 49 -3.75 -7.78 7.45
N PHE A 50 -4.00 -7.59 6.14
CA PHE A 50 -2.96 -7.27 5.18
C PHE A 50 -3.07 -5.81 4.75
N TYR A 51 -2.06 -5.04 5.10
CA TYR A 51 -1.97 -3.59 4.91
C TYR A 51 -0.52 -3.15 4.81
N PHE A 52 -0.28 -1.91 4.37
CA PHE A 52 1.01 -1.24 4.52
C PHE A 52 0.80 0.21 4.92
N ILE A 53 1.81 0.79 5.57
CA ILE A 53 1.83 2.22 5.90
C ILE A 53 2.54 2.96 4.76
N THR A 54 1.91 4.01 4.22
CA THR A 54 2.44 4.73 3.04
C THR A 54 3.81 5.36 3.32
N SER A 55 3.98 6.03 4.47
CA SER A 55 5.27 6.59 4.87
C SER A 55 6.39 5.54 4.93
N MET A 56 6.08 4.34 5.44
CA MET A 56 7.02 3.21 5.49
C MET A 56 7.35 2.62 4.12
N VAL A 57 6.46 2.74 3.14
CA VAL A 57 6.78 2.37 1.75
C VAL A 57 7.77 3.37 1.16
N ILE A 58 7.56 4.66 1.44
CA ILE A 58 8.40 5.75 0.91
C ILE A 58 9.81 5.72 1.54
N ASP A 59 9.91 5.45 2.84
CA ASP A 59 11.20 5.36 3.55
C ASP A 59 11.94 4.02 3.35
N GLY A 60 11.26 3.02 2.76
CA GLY A 60 11.81 1.69 2.48
C GLY A 60 11.79 0.69 3.64
N THR A 61 11.15 1.01 4.76
CA THR A 61 11.06 0.13 5.93
C THR A 61 9.88 -0.86 5.88
N SER A 62 8.89 -0.62 5.02
CA SER A 62 7.73 -1.49 4.80
C SER A 62 8.11 -2.86 4.20
N TRP A 63 7.20 -3.83 4.32
CA TRP A 63 7.29 -5.10 3.58
C TRP A 63 7.06 -4.89 2.07
N ALA A 64 6.24 -3.91 1.72
CA ALA A 64 6.02 -3.47 0.36
C ALA A 64 7.21 -2.59 -0.03
N LYS A 65 8.04 -3.08 -0.96
CA LYS A 65 9.23 -2.40 -1.44
C LYS A 65 8.89 -1.20 -2.32
N SER A 66 7.86 -1.32 -3.15
CA SER A 66 7.33 -0.21 -3.93
C SER A 66 5.86 -0.44 -4.27
N VAL A 67 5.12 0.66 -4.42
CA VAL A 67 3.70 0.65 -4.78
C VAL A 67 3.46 1.63 -5.93
N THR A 68 2.73 1.17 -6.94
CA THR A 68 2.37 1.95 -8.12
C THR A 68 0.86 1.90 -8.32
N LYS A 69 0.19 3.05 -8.33
CA LYS A 69 -1.20 3.17 -8.78
C LYS A 69 -1.26 2.98 -10.30
N ILE A 70 -2.10 2.06 -10.76
CA ILE A 70 -2.19 1.67 -12.18
C ILE A 70 -3.55 1.99 -12.82
N SER A 71 -4.61 2.18 -12.04
CA SER A 71 -5.89 2.75 -12.48
C SER A 71 -6.66 3.33 -11.30
#